data_AF-A0AAU6HUM3-F1
#
_entry.id   AF-A0AAU6HUM3-F1
#
_cell.length_a   1.000
_cell.length_b   1.000
_cell.length_c   1.000
_cell.angle_alpha   90.00
_cell.angle_beta   90.00
_cell.angle_gamma   90.00
#
_symmetry.space_group_name_H-M   'P 1'
#
loop_
_entity.id
_entity.type
_entity.pdbx_description
1 polymer ?
#
loop_
_entity_poly.entity_id
_entity_poly.type
_entity_poly.pdbx_seq_one_letter_code
_entity_poly.pdbx_strand_id
1 'polypeptide(L)'
;MLAKRLRLIAVPVAALALPLTIAGSQASAAAAPAPGGAALSGKGAAATAPCLADATTLVGDLDGDGHPDKISNPGLTGTKMTVQWGAANGTFGTKYAVSTLLGAKKGEVTTAAVADFQRDGTLDMVVNVVKPADGDDPATARIAQYRPGPLKRSNLGSATSRHSDIGDHGEARQLRIAHYGGDAYPDLAILNNAGDGQLDRDVRLTKPGSGPGNHDYELQVKYGAFGSTSEPPAMPGDGWKHFYKPCS
;
A
#
# COMPACT_ATOMS: atom_id res chain seq x y z
N MET A 1 -60.08 -26.19 25.65
CA MET A 1 -60.49 -27.61 25.68
C MET A 1 -59.32 -28.45 25.18
N LEU A 2 -58.61 -29.12 26.09
CA LEU A 2 -58.48 -30.57 26.20
C LEU A 2 -57.81 -31.31 25.01
N ALA A 3 -56.58 -31.75 25.32
CA ALA A 3 -55.75 -32.83 24.78
C ALA A 3 -56.36 -33.85 23.80
N LYS A 4 -55.53 -34.29 22.83
CA LYS A 4 -55.51 -35.68 22.37
C LYS A 4 -54.07 -36.22 22.22
N ARG A 5 -53.87 -37.39 22.83
CA ARG A 5 -52.70 -38.28 22.83
C ARG A 5 -52.78 -39.26 21.65
N LEU A 6 -51.64 -39.82 21.20
CA LEU A 6 -51.36 -41.28 21.09
C LEU A 6 -49.96 -41.47 20.45
N ARG A 7 -48.96 -41.98 21.19
CA ARG A 7 -48.52 -43.40 21.33
C ARG A 7 -47.98 -44.03 20.05
N LEU A 8 -46.67 -44.27 20.02
CA LEU A 8 -46.04 -45.35 19.26
C LEU A 8 -45.20 -46.21 20.21
N ILE A 9 -45.30 -47.51 19.94
CA ILE A 9 -44.97 -48.66 20.79
C ILE A 9 -43.50 -49.03 20.62
N ALA A 10 -42.85 -49.37 21.72
CA ALA A 10 -41.48 -49.89 21.77
C ALA A 10 -41.43 -51.38 21.39
N VAL A 11 -40.35 -51.78 20.71
CA VAL A 11 -39.90 -53.18 20.62
C VAL A 11 -38.49 -53.23 21.22
N PRO A 12 -38.20 -54.13 22.18
CA PRO A 12 -36.90 -54.21 22.83
C PRO A 12 -35.99 -55.20 22.11
N VAL A 13 -34.69 -54.90 22.06
CA VAL A 13 -33.66 -55.93 21.92
C VAL A 13 -32.62 -55.68 23.00
N ALA A 14 -32.50 -56.67 23.87
CA ALA A 14 -31.56 -56.71 24.97
C ALA A 14 -30.14 -56.94 24.45
N ALA A 15 -29.15 -56.27 25.05
CA ALA A 15 -27.75 -56.67 24.96
C ALA A 15 -27.04 -56.40 26.29
N LEU A 16 -26.85 -57.51 27.00
CA LEU A 16 -25.82 -57.89 27.97
C LEU A 16 -24.85 -56.80 28.46
N ALA A 17 -24.80 -56.66 29.80
CA ALA A 17 -23.82 -55.88 30.53
C ALA A 17 -22.51 -56.64 30.76
N LEU A 18 -21.39 -55.91 30.74
CA LEU A 18 -20.16 -56.25 31.46
C LEU A 18 -19.52 -54.93 31.96
N PRO A 19 -19.12 -54.85 33.26
CA PRO A 19 -18.60 -53.61 33.83
C PRO A 19 -17.10 -53.48 33.55
N LEU A 20 -16.66 -52.31 33.09
CA LEU A 20 -15.25 -51.92 33.21
C LEU A 20 -15.12 -50.76 34.18
N THR A 21 -14.31 -51.01 35.20
CA THR A 21 -13.85 -50.10 36.23
C THR A 21 -12.96 -49.00 35.65
N ILE A 22 -13.11 -47.80 36.20
CA ILE A 22 -12.33 -46.61 35.89
C ILE A 22 -10.91 -46.77 36.44
N ALA A 23 -9.90 -46.59 35.59
CA ALA A 23 -8.55 -46.23 35.99
C ALA A 23 -8.11 -45.03 35.16
N GLY A 24 -7.87 -43.91 35.83
CA GLY A 24 -7.37 -42.69 35.20
C GLY A 24 -5.93 -42.88 34.74
N SER A 25 -5.60 -42.33 33.58
CA SER A 25 -4.22 -42.04 33.16
C SER A 25 -4.26 -40.95 32.10
N GLN A 26 -3.54 -39.85 32.38
CA GLN A 26 -3.27 -38.74 31.47
C GLN A 26 -2.57 -39.26 30.22
N ALA A 27 -3.15 -39.00 29.04
CA ALA A 27 -2.47 -39.24 27.77
C ALA A 27 -1.82 -37.95 27.30
N SER A 28 -0.52 -37.81 27.54
CA SER A 28 0.34 -36.94 26.75
C SER A 28 0.62 -37.67 25.43
N ALA A 29 -0.05 -37.27 24.36
CA ALA A 29 0.19 -37.80 23.02
C ALA A 29 1.30 -36.98 22.36
N ALA A 30 2.47 -37.60 22.21
CA ALA A 30 3.56 -37.12 21.38
C ALA A 30 3.11 -37.06 19.92
N ALA A 31 3.20 -35.87 19.31
CA ALA A 31 2.99 -35.67 17.89
C ALA A 31 4.30 -35.98 17.12
N ALA A 32 4.18 -36.80 16.08
CA ALA A 32 5.23 -37.13 15.13
C ALA A 32 5.72 -35.88 14.36
N PRO A 33 6.99 -35.80 13.94
CA PRO A 33 7.52 -34.65 13.21
C PRO A 33 6.99 -34.66 11.77
N ALA A 34 6.40 -33.55 11.35
CA ALA A 34 5.99 -33.32 9.97
C ALA A 34 7.21 -33.14 9.04
N PRO A 35 7.12 -33.55 7.76
CA PRO A 35 8.23 -33.48 6.82
C PRO A 35 8.59 -32.03 6.48
N GLY A 36 9.89 -31.75 6.47
CA GLY A 36 10.47 -30.43 6.24
C GLY A 36 10.05 -29.82 4.91
N GLY A 37 9.24 -28.76 4.99
CA GLY A 37 9.17 -27.75 3.95
C GLY A 37 10.51 -27.03 3.93
N ALA A 38 11.22 -27.13 2.80
CA ALA A 38 12.45 -26.41 2.55
C ALA A 38 12.18 -24.90 2.66
N ALA A 39 12.49 -24.34 3.85
CA ALA A 39 12.78 -22.93 3.96
C ALA A 39 13.97 -22.68 3.04
N LEU A 40 13.74 -21.96 1.95
CA LEU A 40 14.79 -21.28 1.21
C LEU A 40 15.42 -20.26 2.17
N SER A 41 16.32 -20.75 3.02
CA SER A 41 17.18 -19.93 3.86
C SER A 41 18.29 -19.38 2.97
N GLY A 42 17.90 -18.51 2.04
CA GLY A 42 18.80 -17.45 1.63
C GLY A 42 18.85 -16.50 2.82
N LYS A 43 19.95 -16.53 3.59
CA LYS A 43 20.31 -15.40 4.46
C LYS A 43 20.61 -14.20 3.55
N GLY A 44 19.57 -13.58 3.00
CA GLY A 44 19.64 -12.19 2.62
C GLY A 44 19.85 -11.42 3.91
N ALA A 45 20.85 -10.53 3.94
CA ALA A 45 20.90 -9.53 4.99
C ALA A 45 19.51 -8.90 5.08
N ALA A 46 18.89 -8.90 6.27
CA ALA A 46 17.59 -8.28 6.43
C ALA A 46 17.74 -6.84 5.93
N ALA A 47 17.01 -6.50 4.85
CA ALA A 47 17.01 -5.15 4.31
C ALA A 47 16.72 -4.19 5.45
N THR A 48 17.53 -3.13 5.56
CA THR A 48 17.32 -2.14 6.62
C THR A 48 15.97 -1.49 6.39
N ALA A 49 15.14 -1.44 7.44
CA ALA A 49 13.82 -0.82 7.34
C ALA A 49 13.94 0.62 6.81
N PRO A 50 13.03 1.07 5.92
CA PRO A 50 13.10 2.42 5.39
C PRO A 50 13.10 3.50 6.48
N CYS A 51 13.87 4.56 6.28
CA CYS A 51 14.07 5.66 7.23
C CYS A 51 14.16 7.02 6.54
N LEU A 52 13.96 8.10 7.29
CA LEU A 52 14.05 9.47 6.79
C LEU A 52 15.46 10.02 6.98
N ALA A 53 16.15 10.29 5.88
CA ALA A 53 17.42 11.01 5.92
C ALA A 53 17.20 12.51 6.19
N ASP A 54 16.09 13.05 5.71
CA ASP A 54 15.63 14.42 5.99
C ASP A 54 14.10 14.52 5.77
N ALA A 55 13.54 15.73 5.87
CA ALA A 55 12.10 15.96 5.73
C ALA A 55 11.51 15.58 4.35
N THR A 56 12.35 15.44 3.32
CA THR A 56 11.98 15.20 1.93
C THR A 56 12.75 14.05 1.29
N THR A 57 13.53 13.30 2.07
CA THR A 57 14.35 12.20 1.59
C THR A 57 14.09 10.95 2.41
N LEU A 58 13.61 9.90 1.74
CA LEU A 58 13.47 8.55 2.25
C LEU A 58 14.67 7.71 1.78
N VAL A 59 15.19 6.87 2.67
CA VAL A 59 16.21 5.87 2.37
C VAL A 59 15.61 4.50 2.66
N GLY A 60 15.64 3.59 1.70
CA GLY A 60 15.06 2.25 1.82
C GLY A 60 15.23 1.46 0.53
N ASP A 61 15.16 0.14 0.62
CA ASP A 61 15.30 -0.75 -0.54
C ASP A 61 14.05 -0.69 -1.43
N LEU A 62 14.19 -0.12 -2.63
CA LEU A 62 13.09 0.05 -3.58
C LEU A 62 13.09 -1.05 -4.66
N ASP A 63 14.24 -1.64 -4.95
CA ASP A 63 14.39 -2.62 -6.03
C ASP A 63 14.64 -4.07 -5.56
N GLY A 64 14.71 -4.27 -4.24
CA GLY A 64 14.82 -5.57 -3.59
C GLY A 64 16.21 -6.17 -3.66
N ASP A 65 17.26 -5.39 -3.92
CA ASP A 65 18.63 -5.90 -3.99
C ASP A 65 19.32 -6.01 -2.62
N GLY A 66 18.66 -5.57 -1.55
CA GLY A 66 19.17 -5.59 -0.18
C GLY A 66 20.06 -4.39 0.16
N HIS A 67 20.24 -3.42 -0.74
CA HIS A 67 20.96 -2.18 -0.50
C HIS A 67 19.99 -1.01 -0.45
N PRO A 68 20.08 -0.11 0.56
CA PRO A 68 19.18 1.03 0.62
C PRO A 68 19.33 1.95 -0.58
N ASP A 69 18.21 2.31 -1.21
CA ASP A 69 18.12 3.35 -2.23
C ASP A 69 17.77 4.69 -1.59
N LYS A 70 18.08 5.78 -2.29
CA LYS A 70 17.72 7.14 -1.85
C LYS A 70 16.64 7.73 -2.75
N ILE A 71 15.50 8.06 -2.14
CA ILE A 71 14.34 8.67 -2.78
C ILE A 71 14.19 10.09 -2.26
N SER A 72 14.29 11.09 -3.14
CA SER A 72 14.04 12.50 -2.79
C SER A 72 12.74 12.98 -3.41
N ASN A 73 11.88 13.64 -2.62
CA ASN A 73 10.59 14.19 -3.01
C ASN A 73 10.48 15.67 -2.58
N PRO A 74 11.12 16.60 -3.32
CA PRO A 74 11.11 18.02 -2.97
C PRO A 74 9.69 18.59 -2.87
N GLY A 75 9.39 19.24 -1.74
CA GLY A 75 8.06 19.80 -1.46
C GLY A 75 6.97 18.76 -1.18
N LEU A 76 7.32 17.47 -1.11
CA LEU A 76 6.41 16.36 -0.81
C LEU A 76 5.18 16.25 -1.73
N THR A 77 5.24 16.88 -2.90
CA THR A 77 4.12 16.92 -3.86
C THR A 77 4.04 15.69 -4.76
N GLY A 78 5.08 14.86 -4.74
CA GLY A 78 5.27 13.76 -5.67
C GLY A 78 5.78 14.19 -7.05
N THR A 79 5.86 15.49 -7.32
CA THR A 79 6.51 16.03 -8.52
C THR A 79 8.01 16.13 -8.33
N LYS A 80 8.79 16.04 -9.42
CA LYS A 80 10.27 16.13 -9.40
C LYS A 80 10.96 15.11 -8.50
N MET A 81 10.26 14.02 -8.15
CA MET A 81 10.83 12.94 -7.37
C MET A 81 12.03 12.32 -8.10
N THR A 82 13.07 11.96 -7.36
CA THR A 82 14.27 11.30 -7.89
C THR A 82 14.63 10.07 -7.09
N VAL A 83 15.24 9.09 -7.75
CA VAL A 83 15.81 7.88 -7.15
C VAL A 83 17.31 7.84 -7.42
N GLN A 84 18.11 7.45 -6.43
CA GLN A 84 19.50 7.05 -6.58
C GLN A 84 19.64 5.64 -6.04
N TRP A 85 20.08 4.72 -6.90
CA TRP A 85 20.24 3.32 -6.54
C TRP A 85 21.42 3.13 -5.59
N GLY A 86 21.21 2.31 -4.56
CA GLY A 86 22.23 1.90 -3.61
C GLY A 86 23.25 0.94 -4.23
N ALA A 87 24.44 0.93 -3.68
CA ALA A 87 25.47 -0.05 -3.98
C ALA A 87 25.92 -0.77 -2.70
N ALA A 88 26.49 -1.96 -2.85
CA ALA A 88 26.94 -2.79 -1.73
C ALA A 88 27.93 -2.10 -0.78
N ASN A 89 28.65 -1.08 -1.26
CA ASN A 89 29.58 -0.29 -0.45
C ASN A 89 28.91 0.88 0.30
N GLY A 90 27.58 0.99 0.28
CA GLY A 90 26.81 2.06 0.92
C GLY A 90 26.78 3.39 0.16
N THR A 91 27.34 3.45 -1.05
CA THR A 91 27.29 4.66 -1.88
C THR A 91 26.03 4.69 -2.74
N PHE A 92 25.59 5.89 -3.11
CA PHE A 92 24.47 6.11 -4.03
C PHE A 92 24.99 6.43 -5.43
N GLY A 93 24.39 5.79 -6.42
CA GLY A 93 24.73 5.98 -7.83
C GLY A 93 24.15 7.25 -8.45
N THR A 94 23.99 7.21 -9.78
CA THR A 94 23.41 8.33 -10.55
C THR A 94 22.00 8.65 -10.09
N LYS A 95 21.67 9.95 -10.05
CA LYS A 95 20.32 10.44 -9.76
C LYS A 95 19.44 10.36 -10.99
N TYR A 96 18.38 9.57 -10.91
CA TYR A 96 17.35 9.43 -11.95
C TYR A 96 16.10 10.19 -11.56
N ALA A 97 15.55 10.99 -12.47
CA ALA A 97 14.21 11.52 -12.30
C ALA A 97 13.19 10.39 -12.52
N VAL A 98 12.20 10.30 -11.63
CA VAL A 98 11.10 9.33 -11.75
C VAL A 98 10.38 9.48 -13.10
N SER A 99 10.20 10.71 -13.58
CA SER A 99 9.62 10.98 -14.89
C SER A 99 10.39 10.34 -16.04
N THR A 100 11.72 10.31 -15.98
CA THR A 100 12.56 9.65 -16.98
C THR A 100 12.39 8.13 -16.94
N LEU A 101 12.38 7.54 -15.74
CA LEU A 101 12.17 6.09 -15.58
C LEU A 101 10.77 5.65 -16.04
N LEU A 102 9.76 6.50 -15.88
CA LEU A 102 8.40 6.24 -16.37
C LEU A 102 8.18 6.59 -17.85
N GLY A 103 9.22 7.04 -18.55
CA GLY A 103 9.16 7.42 -19.96
C GLY A 103 8.19 8.58 -20.23
N ALA A 104 8.18 9.59 -19.35
CA ALA A 104 7.38 10.80 -19.53
C ALA A 104 7.77 11.51 -20.83
N LYS A 105 6.76 11.88 -21.62
CA LYS A 105 6.91 12.59 -22.89
C LYS A 105 6.93 14.10 -22.68
N LYS A 106 7.34 14.86 -23.70
CA LYS A 106 7.30 16.32 -23.67
C LYS A 106 5.88 16.82 -23.36
N GLY A 107 5.76 17.65 -22.32
CA GLY A 107 4.48 18.19 -21.86
C GLY A 107 3.74 17.29 -20.86
N GLU A 108 4.21 16.08 -20.58
CA GLU A 108 3.67 15.26 -19.51
C GLU A 108 4.27 15.66 -18.15
N VAL A 109 3.43 15.63 -17.13
CA VAL A 109 3.80 15.78 -15.72
C VAL A 109 3.73 14.42 -15.07
N THR A 110 4.74 14.12 -14.26
CA THR A 110 4.80 12.91 -13.44
C THR A 110 4.63 13.28 -11.98
N THR A 111 3.72 12.59 -11.32
CA THR A 111 3.56 12.60 -9.87
C THR A 111 3.70 11.19 -9.34
N ALA A 112 4.36 11.03 -8.20
CA ALA A 112 4.45 9.74 -7.54
C ALA A 112 4.41 9.85 -6.03
N ALA A 113 3.96 8.79 -5.38
CA ALA A 113 4.07 8.60 -3.93
C ALA A 113 4.78 7.27 -3.67
N VAL A 114 5.67 7.25 -2.67
CA VAL A 114 6.45 6.08 -2.29
C VAL A 114 6.21 5.81 -0.82
N ALA A 115 5.79 4.59 -0.49
CA ALA A 115 5.67 4.09 0.87
C ALA A 115 5.54 2.56 0.85
N ASP A 116 5.66 1.93 2.01
CA ASP A 116 5.36 0.51 2.22
C ASP A 116 3.86 0.41 2.55
N PHE A 117 3.01 0.46 1.52
CA PHE A 117 1.57 0.62 1.71
C PHE A 117 0.95 -0.67 2.25
N GLN A 118 1.46 -1.83 1.86
CA GLN A 118 1.00 -3.13 2.33
C GLN A 118 1.66 -3.58 3.64
N ARG A 119 2.71 -2.89 4.11
CA ARG A 119 3.51 -3.22 5.30
C ARG A 119 4.22 -4.57 5.20
N ASP A 120 4.72 -4.91 4.02
CA ASP A 120 5.49 -6.14 3.79
C ASP A 120 7.00 -5.94 3.96
N GLY A 121 7.44 -4.71 4.25
CA GLY A 121 8.83 -4.34 4.42
C GLY A 121 9.50 -3.86 3.13
N THR A 122 8.79 -3.86 2.00
CA THR A 122 9.28 -3.38 0.71
C THR A 122 8.62 -2.05 0.36
N LEU A 123 9.37 -1.12 -0.23
CA LEU A 123 8.77 0.13 -0.71
C LEU A 123 7.99 -0.11 -2.00
N ASP A 124 6.79 0.45 -2.06
CA ASP A 124 5.96 0.51 -3.26
C ASP A 124 5.98 1.89 -3.89
N MET A 125 5.29 1.99 -5.02
CA MET A 125 5.02 3.27 -5.64
C MET A 125 3.62 3.36 -6.22
N VAL A 126 2.98 4.50 -5.97
CA VAL A 126 1.85 4.97 -6.75
C VAL A 126 2.38 5.96 -7.77
N VAL A 127 2.05 5.79 -9.04
CA VAL A 127 2.53 6.63 -10.14
C VAL A 127 1.39 7.15 -10.99
N ASN A 128 1.50 8.43 -11.36
CA ASN A 128 0.64 9.07 -12.33
C ASN A 128 1.49 9.84 -13.36
N VAL A 129 1.17 9.67 -14.64
CA VAL A 129 1.74 10.43 -15.75
C VAL A 129 0.62 10.92 -16.64
N VAL A 130 0.47 12.24 -16.70
CA VAL A 130 -0.62 12.91 -17.42
C VAL A 130 -0.05 14.06 -18.22
N LYS A 131 -0.58 14.32 -19.41
CA LYS A 131 -0.37 15.60 -20.09
C LYS A 131 -1.44 16.55 -19.56
N PRO A 132 -1.08 17.57 -18.76
CA PRO A 132 -2.08 18.45 -18.18
C PRO A 132 -2.95 19.10 -19.25
N ALA A 133 -4.22 19.32 -18.93
CA ALA A 133 -5.14 20.06 -19.78
C ALA A 133 -4.72 21.53 -19.89
N ASP A 134 -4.88 22.09 -21.09
CA ASP A 134 -4.68 23.52 -21.35
C ASP A 134 -5.94 24.35 -21.01
N GLY A 135 -7.01 23.72 -20.51
CA GLY A 135 -8.31 24.32 -20.20
C GLY A 135 -8.95 23.70 -18.95
N ASP A 136 -10.26 23.88 -18.80
CA ASP A 136 -10.97 23.47 -17.59
C ASP A 136 -11.18 21.96 -17.49
N ASP A 137 -11.43 21.27 -18.60
CA ASP A 137 -11.69 19.83 -18.58
C ASP A 137 -10.46 19.02 -18.12
N PRO A 138 -10.60 18.11 -17.15
CA PRO A 138 -9.47 17.32 -16.67
C PRO A 138 -8.91 16.37 -17.74
N ALA A 139 -7.59 16.31 -17.84
CA ALA A 139 -6.92 15.34 -18.71
C ALA A 139 -6.87 13.95 -18.06
N THR A 140 -7.03 12.91 -18.89
CA THR A 140 -6.84 11.53 -18.47
C THR A 140 -5.37 11.16 -18.42
N ALA A 141 -4.98 10.47 -17.35
CA ALA A 141 -3.63 9.96 -17.17
C ALA A 141 -3.30 8.86 -18.19
N ARG A 142 -2.09 8.90 -18.75
CA ARG A 142 -1.53 7.80 -19.55
C ARG A 142 -1.05 6.65 -18.67
N ILE A 143 -0.55 6.96 -17.48
CA ILE A 143 -0.20 5.99 -16.44
C ILE A 143 -0.93 6.40 -15.18
N ALA A 144 -1.71 5.50 -14.60
CA ALA A 144 -2.32 5.63 -13.29
C ALA A 144 -2.24 4.26 -12.60
N GLN A 145 -1.21 4.04 -11.80
CA GLN A 145 -0.90 2.68 -11.30
C GLN A 145 -0.43 2.70 -9.87
N TYR A 146 -0.84 1.66 -9.14
CA TYR A 146 -0.15 1.22 -7.93
C TYR A 146 0.77 0.05 -8.27
N ARG A 147 1.99 0.11 -7.76
CA ARG A 147 3.09 -0.80 -8.07
C ARG A 147 3.69 -1.28 -6.75
N PRO A 148 3.25 -2.45 -6.25
CA PRO A 148 3.88 -3.07 -5.09
C PRO A 148 5.36 -3.34 -5.36
N GLY A 149 6.22 -3.14 -4.37
CA GLY A 149 7.63 -3.50 -4.47
C GLY A 149 7.86 -5.00 -4.62
N PRO A 150 9.09 -5.42 -5.01
CA PRO A 150 10.20 -4.56 -5.44
C PRO A 150 10.01 -4.02 -6.86
N LEU A 151 10.65 -2.88 -7.17
CA LEU A 151 10.53 -2.18 -8.45
C LEU A 151 11.76 -2.34 -9.33
N LYS A 152 11.56 -2.54 -10.63
CA LYS A 152 12.66 -2.62 -11.60
C LYS A 152 13.37 -1.28 -11.76
N ARG A 153 14.71 -1.27 -11.63
CA ARG A 153 15.54 -0.07 -11.84
C ARG A 153 15.31 0.64 -13.18
N SER A 154 14.98 -0.10 -14.24
CA SER A 154 14.87 0.44 -15.61
C SER A 154 13.62 1.27 -15.86
N ASN A 155 12.50 0.96 -15.18
CA ASN A 155 11.21 1.59 -15.47
C ASN A 155 10.25 1.71 -14.27
N LEU A 156 10.75 1.44 -13.06
CA LEU A 156 9.97 1.38 -11.82
C LEU A 156 8.77 0.43 -11.92
N GLY A 157 8.83 -0.56 -12.80
CA GLY A 157 7.75 -1.53 -12.99
C GLY A 157 7.79 -2.63 -11.93
N SER A 158 6.61 -3.11 -11.55
CA SER A 158 6.42 -4.25 -10.64
C SER A 158 5.73 -5.41 -11.34
N ALA A 159 5.98 -6.65 -10.88
CA ALA A 159 5.28 -7.86 -11.35
C ALA A 159 3.77 -7.83 -11.06
N THR A 160 3.34 -7.10 -10.03
CA THR A 160 1.95 -7.02 -9.57
C THR A 160 1.37 -5.63 -9.75
N SER A 161 1.96 -4.83 -10.65
CA SER A 161 1.44 -3.51 -11.03
C SER A 161 -0.02 -3.62 -11.48
N ARG A 162 -0.86 -2.70 -11.02
CA ARG A 162 -2.27 -2.64 -11.41
C ARG A 162 -2.74 -1.21 -11.59
N HIS A 163 -3.84 -1.05 -12.33
CA HIS A 163 -4.53 0.24 -12.45
C HIS A 163 -4.93 0.75 -11.07
N SER A 164 -4.83 2.06 -10.90
CA SER A 164 -5.35 2.79 -9.75
C SER A 164 -6.25 3.90 -10.30
N ASP A 165 -7.37 4.18 -9.65
CA ASP A 165 -8.35 5.18 -10.11
C ASP A 165 -7.92 6.65 -9.93
N ILE A 166 -6.64 6.86 -9.64
CA ILE A 166 -6.03 8.18 -9.57
C ILE A 166 -5.99 8.74 -10.98
N GLY A 167 -6.67 9.85 -11.21
CA GLY A 167 -6.83 10.37 -12.57
C GLY A 167 -8.21 10.09 -13.17
N ASP A 168 -8.97 9.13 -12.63
CA ASP A 168 -10.29 8.76 -13.17
C ASP A 168 -11.40 9.73 -12.71
N HIS A 169 -11.16 10.42 -11.59
CA HIS A 169 -12.09 11.40 -10.98
C HIS A 169 -11.61 12.86 -11.12
N GLY A 170 -10.65 13.11 -12.02
CA GLY A 170 -10.03 14.42 -12.21
C GLY A 170 -8.55 14.27 -12.53
N GLU A 171 -7.92 15.34 -12.99
CA GLU A 171 -6.50 15.33 -13.34
C GLU A 171 -5.64 15.40 -12.07
N ALA A 172 -4.94 14.32 -11.73
CA ALA A 172 -4.05 14.28 -10.59
C ALA A 172 -2.81 15.17 -10.80
N ARG A 173 -2.67 16.19 -9.94
CA ARG A 173 -1.59 17.19 -9.94
C ARG A 173 -0.54 16.98 -8.87
N GLN A 174 -0.91 16.36 -7.74
CA GLN A 174 0.01 16.00 -6.67
C GLN A 174 -0.41 14.68 -6.04
N LEU A 175 0.58 13.91 -5.59
CA LEU A 175 0.40 12.70 -4.79
C LEU A 175 1.19 12.85 -3.51
N ARG A 176 0.54 12.68 -2.36
CA ARG A 176 1.17 12.81 -1.05
C ARG A 176 0.80 11.63 -0.16
N ILE A 177 1.76 11.20 0.65
CA ILE A 177 1.49 10.27 1.74
C ILE A 177 0.66 11.00 2.80
N ALA A 178 -0.34 10.31 3.31
CA ALA A 178 -1.24 10.77 4.36
C ALA A 178 -1.36 9.73 5.46
N HIS A 179 -1.85 10.14 6.62
CA HIS A 179 -2.16 9.28 7.75
C HIS A 179 -3.60 9.57 8.18
N TYR A 180 -4.54 9.09 7.38
CA TYR A 180 -5.96 9.22 7.68
C TYR A 180 -6.39 8.00 8.51
N GLY A 181 -7.44 8.15 9.32
CA GLY A 181 -7.92 7.05 10.18
C GLY A 181 -7.02 6.67 11.36
N GLY A 182 -5.75 7.07 11.38
CA GLY A 182 -4.84 6.82 12.51
C GLY A 182 -4.32 5.39 12.59
N ASP A 183 -4.31 4.66 11.47
CA ASP A 183 -3.82 3.28 11.41
C ASP A 183 -2.35 3.19 10.96
N ALA A 184 -1.82 1.97 10.94
CA ALA A 184 -0.41 1.77 10.62
C ALA A 184 -0.08 1.86 9.13
N TYR A 185 -1.07 2.01 8.26
CA TYR A 185 -0.91 1.94 6.81
C TYR A 185 -0.82 3.35 6.22
N PRO A 186 0.22 3.64 5.42
CA PRO A 186 0.28 4.88 4.67
C PRO A 186 -0.94 5.04 3.76
N ASP A 187 -1.60 6.18 3.81
CA ASP A 187 -2.70 6.51 2.90
C ASP A 187 -2.23 7.44 1.78
N LEU A 188 -3.10 7.65 0.80
CA LEU A 188 -2.83 8.55 -0.31
C LEU A 188 -3.79 9.74 -0.32
N ALA A 189 -3.21 10.94 -0.35
CA ALA A 189 -3.91 12.17 -0.69
C ALA A 189 -3.52 12.61 -2.10
N ILE A 190 -4.52 12.96 -2.90
CA ILE A 190 -4.35 13.34 -4.30
C ILE A 190 -4.90 14.76 -4.45
N LEU A 191 -4.10 15.68 -4.99
CA LEU A 191 -4.65 16.97 -5.43
C LEU A 191 -5.12 16.78 -6.87
N ASN A 192 -6.42 16.82 -7.12
CA ASN A 192 -7.02 16.72 -8.44
C ASN A 192 -7.46 18.09 -8.94
N ASN A 193 -7.31 18.34 -10.24
CA ASN A 193 -8.16 19.29 -10.94
C ASN A 193 -9.44 18.57 -11.36
N ALA A 194 -10.57 18.94 -10.75
CA ALA A 194 -11.88 18.36 -11.03
C ALA A 194 -12.55 18.99 -12.26
N GLY A 195 -12.06 20.15 -12.68
CA GLY A 195 -12.61 20.97 -13.76
C GLY A 195 -13.40 22.17 -13.25
N ASP A 196 -13.82 23.04 -14.17
CA ASP A 196 -14.57 24.28 -13.87
C ASP A 196 -13.90 25.17 -12.80
N GLY A 197 -12.56 25.19 -12.78
CA GLY A 197 -11.77 25.92 -11.79
C GLY A 197 -11.74 25.32 -10.38
N GLN A 198 -12.30 24.12 -10.18
CA GLN A 198 -12.31 23.39 -8.92
C GLN A 198 -11.08 22.50 -8.74
N LEU A 199 -10.59 22.44 -7.50
CA LEU A 199 -9.53 21.54 -7.07
C LEU A 199 -10.01 20.71 -5.89
N ASP A 200 -9.74 19.41 -5.94
CA ASP A 200 -10.16 18.47 -4.90
C ASP A 200 -8.94 17.83 -4.24
N ARG A 201 -8.97 17.72 -2.91
CA ARG A 201 -8.11 16.78 -2.18
C ARG A 201 -8.86 15.47 -2.06
N ASP A 202 -8.49 14.55 -2.91
CA ASP A 202 -9.01 13.20 -3.01
C ASP A 202 -8.28 12.26 -2.05
N VAL A 203 -8.99 11.29 -1.46
CA VAL A 203 -8.42 10.37 -0.43
C VAL A 203 -8.61 8.91 -0.81
N ARG A 204 -7.53 8.11 -0.73
CA ARG A 204 -7.56 6.64 -0.84
C ARG A 204 -7.00 6.08 0.46
N LEU A 205 -7.85 5.42 1.25
CA LEU A 205 -7.39 4.67 2.41
C LEU A 205 -6.74 3.36 1.98
N THR A 206 -5.69 2.98 2.67
CA THR A 206 -4.98 1.73 2.45
C THR A 206 -5.56 0.62 3.32
N LYS A 207 -5.70 -0.57 2.75
CA LYS A 207 -6.11 -1.77 3.49
C LYS A 207 -4.93 -2.74 3.63
N PRO A 208 -4.90 -3.54 4.72
CA PRO A 208 -3.88 -4.57 4.93
C PRO A 208 -3.68 -5.45 3.69
N GLY A 209 -2.45 -5.57 3.22
CA GLY A 209 -2.08 -6.47 2.13
C GLY A 209 -2.54 -6.06 0.72
N SER A 210 -3.28 -4.95 0.56
CA SER A 210 -3.74 -4.51 -0.77
C SER A 210 -3.00 -3.29 -1.29
N GLY A 211 -2.56 -2.38 -0.42
CA GLY A 211 -2.17 -1.02 -0.82
C GLY A 211 -3.37 -0.07 -0.90
N PRO A 212 -3.20 1.14 -1.48
CA PRO A 212 -4.26 2.14 -1.57
C PRO A 212 -5.51 1.57 -2.26
N GLY A 213 -6.66 1.83 -1.66
CA GLY A 213 -7.96 1.45 -2.20
C GLY A 213 -8.41 2.31 -3.37
N ASN A 214 -9.68 2.19 -3.71
CA ASN A 214 -10.35 3.03 -4.70
C ASN A 214 -10.97 4.26 -4.01
N HIS A 215 -11.42 5.22 -4.83
CA HIS A 215 -12.26 6.34 -4.43
C HIS A 215 -13.50 5.82 -3.70
N ASP A 216 -13.78 6.45 -2.58
CA ASP A 216 -14.93 6.20 -1.75
C ASP A 216 -15.48 7.56 -1.33
N TYR A 217 -16.74 7.82 -1.69
CA TYR A 217 -17.35 9.12 -1.45
C TYR A 217 -17.52 9.41 0.05
N GLU A 218 -17.77 8.40 0.89
CA GLU A 218 -17.89 8.61 2.34
C GLU A 218 -16.53 9.02 2.94
N LEU A 219 -15.45 8.40 2.46
CA LEU A 219 -14.09 8.79 2.84
C LEU A 219 -13.72 10.17 2.30
N GLN A 220 -14.19 10.51 1.10
CA GLN A 220 -13.99 11.84 0.53
C GLN A 220 -14.66 12.92 1.37
N VAL A 221 -15.91 12.70 1.81
CA VAL A 221 -16.61 13.63 2.71
C VAL A 221 -15.91 13.72 4.07
N LYS A 222 -15.37 12.60 4.58
CA LYS A 222 -14.77 12.55 5.92
C LYS A 222 -13.36 13.18 5.99
N TYR A 223 -12.52 12.91 4.99
CA TYR A 223 -11.09 13.25 5.02
C TYR A 223 -10.64 14.12 3.86
N GLY A 224 -11.40 14.17 2.78
CA GLY A 224 -11.12 15.01 1.62
C GLY A 224 -11.38 16.49 1.88
N ALA A 225 -11.20 17.29 0.84
CA ALA A 225 -11.60 18.70 0.82
C ALA A 225 -11.81 19.15 -0.61
N PHE A 226 -12.63 20.17 -0.77
CA PHE A 226 -12.89 20.83 -2.05
C PHE A 226 -12.35 22.26 -1.95
N GLY A 227 -11.88 22.80 -3.06
CA GLY A 227 -11.36 24.16 -3.16
C GLY A 227 -11.32 24.62 -4.60
N SER A 228 -10.66 25.75 -4.84
CA SER A 228 -10.53 26.33 -6.18
C SER A 228 -9.07 26.51 -6.55
N THR A 229 -8.80 26.88 -7.80
CA THR A 229 -7.45 27.30 -8.21
C THR A 229 -6.91 28.49 -7.41
N SER A 230 -7.79 29.40 -6.97
CA SER A 230 -7.42 30.57 -6.15
C SER A 230 -7.25 30.26 -4.66
N GLU A 231 -7.98 29.26 -4.18
CA GLU A 231 -7.91 28.77 -2.79
C GLU A 231 -7.87 27.24 -2.82
N PRO A 232 -6.69 26.65 -3.11
CA PRO A 232 -6.57 25.20 -3.22
C PRO A 232 -6.81 24.53 -1.86
N PRO A 233 -7.38 23.30 -1.83
CA PRO A 233 -7.50 22.56 -0.60
C PRO A 233 -6.12 22.29 0.00
N ALA A 234 -6.01 22.41 1.33
CA ALA A 234 -4.78 22.11 2.04
C ALA A 234 -4.36 20.65 1.79
N MET A 235 -3.06 20.37 1.64
CA MET A 235 -2.55 19.01 1.42
C MET A 235 -1.67 18.58 2.60
N PRO A 236 -1.66 17.29 2.98
CA PRO A 236 -0.79 16.81 4.07
C PRO A 236 0.69 17.07 3.75
N GLY A 237 1.46 17.46 4.77
CA GLY A 237 2.86 17.89 4.63
C GLY A 237 3.86 17.05 5.43
N ASP A 238 3.39 16.02 6.12
CA ASP A 238 4.13 15.27 7.11
C ASP A 238 3.90 13.75 7.01
N GLY A 239 3.21 13.26 5.97
CA GLY A 239 2.83 11.85 5.82
C GLY A 239 3.96 10.87 6.11
N TRP A 240 5.14 11.05 5.50
CA TRP A 240 6.30 10.19 5.76
C TRP A 240 6.75 10.16 7.22
N LYS A 241 6.64 11.26 7.96
CA LYS A 241 7.06 11.33 9.37
C LYS A 241 6.19 10.48 10.29
N HIS A 242 4.96 10.15 9.88
CA HIS A 242 4.07 9.26 10.64
C HIS A 242 4.50 7.80 10.55
N PHE A 243 5.14 7.40 9.45
CA PHE A 243 5.43 5.98 9.15
C PHE A 243 6.92 5.62 9.24
N TYR A 244 7.81 6.61 9.14
CA TYR A 244 9.25 6.38 9.07
C TYR A 244 10.01 7.13 10.15
N LYS A 245 10.96 6.44 10.79
CA LYS A 245 11.89 7.03 11.75
C LYS A 245 13.04 7.72 11.03
N PRO A 246 13.72 8.70 11.66
CA PRO A 246 14.98 9.22 11.14
C PRO A 246 16.02 8.11 10.96
N CYS A 247 16.85 8.23 9.93
CA CYS A 247 18.02 7.37 9.78
C CYS A 247 19.02 7.65 10.92
N SER A 248 19.68 6.58 11.40
CA SER A 248 20.69 6.62 12.48
C SER A 248 22.06 7.07 12.01
#